data_AF-A0A6N8U1D4-F1
#
_entry.id   AF-A0A6N8U1D4-F1
#
_cell.length_a   1.000
_cell.length_b   1.000
_cell.length_c   1.000
_cell.angle_alpha   90.00
_cell.angle_beta   90.00
_cell.angle_gamma   90.00
#
_symmetry.space_group_name_H-M   'P 1'
#
loop_
_entity.id
_entity.type
_entity.pdbx_description
1 polymer ?
#
loop_
_entity_poly.entity_id
_entity_poly.type
_entity_poly.pdbx_seq_one_letter_code
_entity_poly.pdbx_strand_id
1 'polypeptide(L)'
;MSRTQTNYHISDADQLVKENGYLLDVREPFEYEMGHIAEADNIPVNEIEEHLESLPKDRRIHVYCQRGQRGANAVEILERNGFDAVNLEEGYSAYTGRYNSADEVEDSDAQDGSIEIDPNRIKVEASGLQCPGPLLKVNEVMGALEPGQQMEITVTDFGFCTDVEAWARKTGNSILKNERSEDKVVVVLKKNKPQAKTDGEGHQMVETKDGATMVVFSGDMDKALASFIIATGAKSMGKDVTMFFTFWGLNVIKDPKAPKKKKSGLDKAFSMMMPKSAAKLPISNMNMFGLGSKMIQYVMKKKKVDALTEMIDKADKLGVKMVACTMSMDIMAIEKDELLPNINFGGVGTYLGDAENGNLNLFI
;
A
#
# COMPACT_ATOMS: atom_id res chain seq x y z
N MET A 1 -38.84 -1.47 25.88
CA MET A 1 -39.34 -1.24 24.51
C MET A 1 -38.24 -1.68 23.58
N SER A 2 -38.45 -2.81 22.89
CA SER A 2 -37.48 -3.38 21.96
C SER A 2 -37.29 -2.41 20.79
N ARG A 3 -36.12 -1.76 20.70
CA ARG A 3 -35.71 -1.03 19.50
C ARG A 3 -35.37 -2.10 18.47
N THR A 4 -36.17 -2.20 17.42
CA THR A 4 -35.88 -2.96 16.21
C THR A 4 -34.45 -2.67 15.76
N GLN A 5 -33.59 -3.67 15.80
CA GLN A 5 -32.24 -3.64 15.23
C GLN A 5 -32.41 -3.46 13.72
N THR A 6 -32.27 -2.23 13.26
CA THR A 6 -32.04 -1.96 11.84
C THR A 6 -30.57 -2.24 11.60
N ASN A 7 -30.24 -3.28 10.83
CA ASN A 7 -28.86 -3.53 10.43
C ASN A 7 -28.43 -2.40 9.50
N TYR A 8 -27.39 -1.66 9.89
CA TYR A 8 -26.81 -0.59 9.10
C TYR A 8 -25.53 -1.13 8.44
N HIS A 9 -25.48 -1.09 7.12
CA HIS A 9 -24.32 -1.55 6.35
C HIS A 9 -23.37 -0.39 6.10
N ILE A 10 -22.08 -0.65 5.88
CA ILE A 10 -21.14 0.43 5.53
C ILE A 10 -21.51 1.11 4.19
N SER A 11 -22.27 0.43 3.34
CA SER A 11 -22.84 1.00 2.11
C SER A 11 -23.81 2.15 2.38
N ASP A 12 -24.40 2.22 3.59
CA ASP A 12 -25.28 3.31 4.01
C ASP A 12 -24.52 4.58 4.43
N ALA A 13 -23.19 4.50 4.59
CA ALA A 13 -22.38 5.59 5.13
C ALA A 13 -22.56 6.91 4.35
N ASP A 14 -22.58 6.86 3.02
CA ASP A 14 -22.77 8.03 2.16
C ASP A 14 -24.14 8.69 2.33
N GLN A 15 -25.18 7.89 2.62
CA GLN A 15 -26.51 8.41 2.88
C GLN A 15 -26.58 9.03 4.28
N LEU A 16 -25.95 8.40 5.27
CA LEU A 16 -25.88 8.89 6.64
C LEU A 16 -25.16 10.24 6.74
N VAL A 17 -24.08 10.45 5.96
CA VAL A 17 -23.43 11.77 5.84
C VAL A 17 -24.43 12.82 5.35
N LYS A 18 -25.20 12.51 4.30
CA LYS A 18 -26.20 13.44 3.72
C LYS A 18 -27.36 13.73 4.67
N GLU A 19 -27.68 12.81 5.57
CA GLU A 19 -28.72 12.95 6.59
C GLU A 19 -28.20 13.57 7.90
N ASN A 20 -26.97 14.13 7.90
CA ASN A 20 -26.31 14.76 9.04
C ASN A 20 -26.06 13.81 10.23
N GLY A 21 -25.91 12.51 9.94
CA GLY A 21 -25.45 11.51 10.89
C GLY A 21 -24.00 11.75 11.31
N TYR A 22 -23.65 11.36 12.53
CA TYR A 22 -22.26 11.47 12.99
C TYR A 22 -21.51 10.18 12.67
N LEU A 23 -20.49 10.25 11.82
CA LEU A 23 -19.63 9.11 11.50
C LEU A 23 -18.39 9.12 12.39
N LEU A 24 -18.11 7.98 13.01
CA LEU A 24 -16.94 7.78 13.87
C LEU A 24 -16.08 6.65 13.32
N ASP A 25 -14.86 6.99 12.91
CA ASP A 25 -13.83 6.04 12.51
C ASP A 25 -12.99 5.65 13.73
N VAL A 26 -13.06 4.39 14.14
CA VAL A 26 -12.34 3.90 15.32
C VAL A 26 -11.04 3.17 15.01
N ARG A 27 -10.53 3.35 13.79
CA ARG A 27 -9.22 2.84 13.37
C ARG A 27 -8.09 3.68 13.95
N GLU A 28 -6.88 3.15 13.85
CA GLU A 28 -5.67 3.88 14.25
C GLU A 28 -5.45 5.11 13.32
N PRO A 29 -4.82 6.20 13.78
CA PRO A 29 -4.70 7.44 12.99
C PRO A 29 -4.03 7.23 11.63
N PHE A 30 -3.03 6.34 11.57
CA PHE A 30 -2.36 6.03 10.31
C PHE A 30 -3.29 5.35 9.28
N GLU A 31 -4.28 4.55 9.72
CA GLU A 31 -5.26 3.91 8.84
C GLU A 31 -6.26 4.93 8.29
N TYR A 32 -6.61 5.94 9.11
CA TYR A 32 -7.45 7.05 8.72
C TYR A 32 -6.74 7.98 7.72
N GLU A 33 -5.47 8.30 7.95
CA GLU A 33 -4.62 9.09 7.05
C GLU A 33 -4.42 8.40 5.68
N MET A 34 -4.40 7.07 5.64
CA MET A 34 -4.36 6.28 4.41
C MET A 34 -5.68 6.27 3.62
N GLY A 35 -6.73 6.88 4.16
CA GLY A 35 -8.05 7.05 3.55
C GLY A 35 -9.17 6.68 4.51
N HIS A 36 -10.26 7.44 4.47
CA HIS A 36 -11.43 7.32 5.35
C HIS A 36 -12.70 7.79 4.63
N ILE A 37 -13.86 7.54 5.25
CA ILE A 37 -15.14 8.06 4.75
C ILE A 37 -15.20 9.56 5.04
N ALA A 38 -15.57 10.36 4.04
CA ALA A 38 -15.61 11.81 4.18
C ALA A 38 -16.51 12.23 5.35
N GLU A 39 -16.09 13.27 6.08
CA GLU A 39 -16.80 13.83 7.24
C GLU A 39 -16.84 12.92 8.49
N ALA A 40 -16.13 11.78 8.47
CA ALA A 40 -15.92 10.96 9.66
C ALA A 40 -14.83 11.55 10.57
N ASP A 41 -15.10 11.61 11.87
CA ASP A 41 -14.11 11.94 12.88
C ASP A 41 -13.34 10.69 13.30
N ASN A 42 -12.03 10.80 13.57
CA ASN A 42 -11.20 9.67 13.99
C ASN A 42 -10.91 9.71 15.49
N ILE A 43 -11.35 8.67 16.19
CA ILE A 43 -10.98 8.41 17.60
C ILE A 43 -10.71 6.91 17.70
N PRO A 44 -9.44 6.48 17.82
CA PRO A 44 -9.10 5.07 17.93
C PRO A 44 -9.90 4.37 19.04
N VAL A 45 -10.29 3.11 18.83
CA VAL A 45 -11.17 2.39 19.76
C VAL A 45 -10.69 2.41 21.21
N ASN A 46 -9.37 2.39 21.42
CA ASN A 46 -8.75 2.39 22.75
C ASN A 46 -8.72 3.78 23.42
N GLU A 47 -9.01 4.84 22.68
CA GLU A 47 -9.00 6.23 23.14
C GLU A 47 -10.41 6.78 23.37
N ILE A 48 -11.46 6.04 22.98
CA ILE A 48 -12.86 6.50 23.06
C ILE A 48 -13.27 6.97 24.46
N GLU A 49 -12.87 6.25 25.51
CA GLU A 49 -13.22 6.58 26.90
C GLU A 49 -12.64 7.94 27.34
N GLU A 50 -11.47 8.32 26.80
CA GLU A 50 -10.82 9.60 27.09
C GLU A 50 -11.47 10.77 26.32
N HIS A 51 -12.20 10.45 25.24
CA HIS A 51 -12.76 11.43 24.32
C HIS A 51 -14.30 11.53 24.37
N LEU A 52 -14.96 10.92 25.35
CA LEU A 52 -16.43 10.92 25.49
C LEU A 52 -17.04 12.34 25.49
N GLU A 53 -16.33 13.34 26.02
CA GLU A 53 -16.84 14.72 26.06
C GLU A 53 -16.92 15.39 24.68
N SER A 54 -16.10 14.95 23.72
CA SER A 54 -16.10 15.47 22.35
C SER A 54 -17.19 14.88 21.46
N LEU A 55 -17.80 13.77 21.89
CA LEU A 55 -18.80 13.05 21.09
C LEU A 55 -20.20 13.67 21.23
N PRO A 56 -20.97 13.73 20.14
CA PRO A 56 -22.31 14.31 20.18
C PRO A 56 -23.29 13.39 20.93
N LYS A 57 -24.12 13.98 21.79
CA LYS A 57 -25.16 13.26 22.56
C LYS A 57 -26.56 13.43 21.98
N ASP A 58 -26.73 14.35 21.03
CA ASP A 58 -28.00 14.75 20.42
C ASP A 58 -28.29 14.03 19.09
N ARG A 59 -27.31 13.30 18.54
CA ARG A 59 -27.44 12.52 17.29
C ARG A 59 -26.80 11.14 17.44
N ARG A 60 -27.32 10.19 16.66
CA ARG A 60 -26.80 8.81 16.63
C ARG A 60 -25.40 8.76 16.02
N ILE A 61 -24.52 8.01 16.68
CA ILE A 61 -23.13 7.78 16.28
C ILE A 61 -23.08 6.51 15.42
N HIS A 62 -22.65 6.65 14.18
CA HIS A 62 -22.47 5.54 13.24
C HIS A 62 -20.98 5.21 13.21
N VAL A 63 -20.64 4.11 13.85
CA VAL A 63 -19.25 3.71 14.08
C VAL A 63 -18.81 2.76 12.98
N TYR A 64 -17.63 2.96 12.42
CA TYR A 64 -17.01 1.97 11.57
C TYR A 64 -15.53 1.78 11.90
N CYS A 65 -15.00 0.63 11.50
CA CYS A 65 -13.57 0.38 11.52
C CYS A 65 -13.14 -0.24 10.19
N GLN A 66 -11.99 -0.93 10.16
CA GLN A 66 -11.52 -1.55 8.91
C GLN A 66 -12.44 -2.67 8.40
N ARG A 67 -13.06 -3.46 9.28
CA ARG A 67 -13.88 -4.65 8.94
C ARG A 67 -15.07 -4.89 9.88
N GLY A 68 -15.61 -3.84 10.51
CA GLY A 68 -16.75 -3.92 11.44
C GLY A 68 -16.46 -4.43 12.86
N GLN A 69 -15.38 -5.18 13.10
CA GLN A 69 -15.09 -5.79 14.43
C GLN A 69 -14.77 -4.76 15.54
N ARG A 70 -13.76 -3.88 15.32
CA ARG A 70 -13.47 -2.79 16.28
C ARG A 70 -14.64 -1.83 16.45
N GLY A 71 -15.49 -1.69 15.42
CA GLY A 71 -16.69 -0.85 15.49
C GLY A 71 -17.72 -1.40 16.48
N ALA A 72 -17.92 -2.72 16.53
CA ALA A 72 -18.77 -3.35 17.52
C ALA A 72 -18.28 -3.10 18.96
N ASN A 73 -16.98 -3.24 19.21
CA ASN A 73 -16.39 -2.94 20.53
C ASN A 73 -16.57 -1.47 20.92
N ALA A 74 -16.36 -0.56 19.97
CA ALA A 74 -16.58 0.87 20.18
C ALA A 74 -18.05 1.18 20.49
N VAL A 75 -19.01 0.56 19.80
CA VAL A 75 -20.44 0.71 20.11
C VAL A 75 -20.73 0.25 21.55
N GLU A 76 -20.19 -0.87 21.98
CA GLU A 76 -20.38 -1.34 23.36
C GLU A 76 -19.83 -0.35 24.40
N ILE A 77 -18.65 0.23 24.15
CA ILE A 77 -18.06 1.28 24.99
C ILE A 77 -18.98 2.51 25.02
N LEU A 78 -19.48 2.95 23.87
CA LEU A 78 -20.32 4.13 23.73
C LEU A 78 -21.70 3.95 24.39
N GLU A 79 -22.35 2.82 24.18
CA GLU A 79 -23.65 2.50 24.78
C GLU A 79 -23.57 2.41 26.30
N ARG A 80 -22.51 1.78 26.85
CA ARG A 80 -22.25 1.73 28.30
C ARG A 80 -22.09 3.13 28.91
N ASN A 81 -21.59 4.09 28.13
CA ASN A 81 -21.41 5.48 28.51
C ASN A 81 -22.60 6.39 28.12
N GLY A 82 -23.73 5.80 27.69
CA GLY A 82 -24.99 6.50 27.48
C GLY A 82 -25.15 7.18 26.11
N PHE A 83 -24.34 6.82 25.12
CA PHE A 83 -24.47 7.28 23.74
C PHE A 83 -25.40 6.37 22.93
N ASP A 84 -26.11 6.94 21.94
CA ASP A 84 -26.86 6.18 20.95
C ASP A 84 -25.90 5.88 19.78
N ALA A 85 -25.37 4.66 19.72
CA ALA A 85 -24.37 4.26 18.74
C ALA A 85 -24.80 3.00 17.97
N VAL A 86 -24.45 2.92 16.69
CA VAL A 86 -24.68 1.76 15.83
C VAL A 86 -23.42 1.45 15.04
N ASN A 87 -23.14 0.16 14.85
CA ASN A 87 -22.01 -0.29 14.06
C ASN A 87 -22.41 -0.33 12.59
N LEU A 88 -21.61 0.28 11.72
CA LEU A 88 -21.70 0.06 10.28
C LEU A 88 -20.95 -1.22 9.95
N GLU A 89 -21.72 -2.25 9.67
CA GLU A 89 -21.20 -3.59 9.41
C GLU A 89 -20.36 -3.62 8.13
N GLU A 90 -19.50 -4.64 7.96
CA GLU A 90 -18.56 -4.81 6.83
C GLU A 90 -17.33 -3.85 6.86
N GLY A 91 -17.48 -2.65 7.42
CA GLY A 91 -16.40 -1.68 7.65
C GLY A 91 -15.77 -1.08 6.38
N TYR A 92 -14.75 -0.24 6.56
CA TYR A 92 -14.13 0.56 5.51
C TYR A 92 -13.57 -0.27 4.32
N SER A 93 -13.21 -1.53 4.55
CA SER A 93 -12.78 -2.43 3.47
C SER A 93 -13.89 -2.68 2.45
N ALA A 94 -15.14 -2.85 2.89
CA ALA A 94 -16.27 -3.06 1.99
C ALA A 94 -16.71 -1.76 1.31
N TYR A 95 -16.66 -0.63 2.04
CA TYR A 95 -16.89 0.69 1.46
C TYR A 95 -15.96 1.02 0.28
N THR A 96 -14.67 0.66 0.40
CA THR A 96 -13.68 0.90 -0.68
C THR A 96 -13.71 -0.13 -1.81
N GLY A 97 -14.62 -1.12 -1.76
CA GLY A 97 -14.62 -2.25 -2.70
C GLY A 97 -13.37 -3.13 -2.58
N ARG A 98 -12.61 -3.00 -1.48
CA ARG A 98 -11.48 -3.88 -1.12
C ARG A 98 -11.95 -5.17 -0.43
N TYR A 99 -13.26 -5.31 -0.25
CA TYR A 99 -13.97 -6.52 0.13
C TYR A 99 -14.51 -7.16 -1.15
N ASN A 100 -13.85 -8.23 -1.60
CA ASN A 100 -14.46 -9.18 -2.52
C ASN A 100 -15.15 -10.24 -1.67
N SER A 101 -16.46 -10.37 -1.85
CA SER A 101 -17.35 -11.30 -1.19
C SER A 101 -16.85 -12.73 -1.27
N ALA A 102 -16.52 -13.31 -0.12
CA ALA A 102 -16.70 -14.73 0.15
C ALA A 102 -16.77 -14.88 1.66
N ASP A 103 -17.87 -14.43 2.25
CA ASP A 103 -18.40 -14.92 3.54
C ASP A 103 -19.80 -14.31 3.72
N GLU A 104 -20.79 -14.92 3.07
CA GLU A 104 -22.13 -15.06 3.64
C GLU A 104 -22.53 -16.53 3.44
N VAL A 105 -22.55 -17.28 4.54
CA VAL A 105 -23.39 -18.46 4.64
C VAL A 105 -24.41 -18.12 5.71
N GLU A 106 -25.66 -17.97 5.28
CA GLU A 106 -26.80 -17.94 6.19
C GLU A 106 -26.83 -19.21 7.06
N ASP A 107 -26.98 -18.93 8.35
CA ASP A 107 -27.45 -19.74 9.47
C ASP A 107 -27.87 -21.21 9.19
N SER A 108 -27.01 -22.15 9.58
CA SER A 108 -27.46 -23.40 10.18
C SER A 108 -26.48 -23.82 11.28
N ASP A 109 -26.91 -23.62 12.53
CA ASP A 109 -26.46 -24.24 13.77
C ASP A 109 -24.94 -24.28 14.06
N ALA A 110 -24.51 -23.32 14.87
CA ALA A 110 -23.50 -23.42 15.93
C ALA A 110 -22.30 -24.36 15.74
N GLN A 111 -21.10 -23.79 15.52
CA GLN A 111 -19.93 -24.07 16.37
C GLN A 111 -18.81 -23.03 16.20
N ASP A 112 -18.33 -22.57 17.35
CA ASP A 112 -17.12 -21.79 17.64
C ASP A 112 -15.90 -22.18 16.76
N GLY A 113 -15.21 -21.20 16.20
CA GLY A 113 -14.13 -21.42 15.23
C GLY A 113 -13.04 -20.35 15.28
N SER A 114 -12.19 -20.41 16.30
CA SER A 114 -10.87 -19.77 16.28
C SER A 114 -10.11 -20.09 14.98
N ILE A 115 -9.37 -19.12 14.43
CA ILE A 115 -8.46 -19.34 13.28
C ILE A 115 -7.43 -20.42 13.67
N GLU A 116 -7.66 -21.67 13.27
CA GLU A 116 -6.77 -22.79 13.55
C GLU A 116 -5.52 -22.72 12.66
N ILE A 117 -4.42 -22.24 13.25
CA ILE A 117 -3.08 -22.39 12.68
C ILE A 117 -2.62 -23.82 12.97
N ASP A 118 -2.47 -24.63 11.93
CA ASP A 118 -2.09 -26.03 12.05
C ASP A 118 -0.65 -26.14 12.62
N PRO A 119 -0.43 -26.85 13.75
CA PRO A 119 0.91 -27.08 14.28
C PRO A 119 1.82 -27.89 13.35
N ASN A 120 1.26 -28.72 12.47
CA ASN A 120 1.98 -29.55 11.50
C ASN A 120 2.22 -28.88 10.13
N ARG A 121 1.94 -27.57 10.02
CA ARG A 121 2.21 -26.78 8.80
C ARG A 121 3.66 -26.90 8.35
N ILE A 122 3.87 -26.83 7.03
CA ILE A 122 5.24 -26.86 6.46
C ILE A 122 5.95 -25.57 6.81
N LYS A 123 7.03 -25.65 7.59
CA LYS A 123 7.84 -24.48 7.96
C LYS A 123 9.00 -24.33 6.99
N VAL A 124 9.14 -23.15 6.43
CA VAL A 124 10.14 -22.78 5.42
C VAL A 124 10.98 -21.64 5.96
N GLU A 125 12.29 -21.85 6.04
CA GLU A 125 13.25 -20.80 6.36
C GLU A 125 13.79 -20.21 5.05
N ALA A 126 13.54 -18.92 4.84
CA ALA A 126 13.94 -18.17 3.66
C ALA A 126 14.64 -16.85 4.03
N SER A 127 15.14 -16.74 5.26
CA SER A 127 16.04 -15.67 5.69
C SER A 127 17.30 -15.62 4.84
N GLY A 128 17.76 -14.40 4.52
CA GLY A 128 18.91 -14.15 3.66
C GLY A 128 18.61 -14.15 2.15
N LEU A 129 17.37 -14.46 1.74
CA LEU A 129 16.91 -14.25 0.37
C LEU A 129 16.34 -12.83 0.20
N GLN A 130 16.71 -12.17 -0.90
CA GLN A 130 16.13 -10.89 -1.31
C GLN A 130 15.04 -11.11 -2.37
N CYS A 131 14.08 -10.19 -2.49
CA CYS A 131 13.10 -10.17 -3.57
C CYS A 131 13.75 -10.43 -4.96
N PRO A 132 13.22 -11.33 -5.82
CA PRO A 132 11.95 -12.06 -5.69
C PRO A 132 12.08 -13.42 -4.96
N GLY A 133 13.24 -13.75 -4.40
CA GLY A 133 13.58 -15.08 -3.85
C GLY A 133 12.55 -15.65 -2.87
N PRO A 134 12.16 -14.93 -1.81
CA PRO A 134 11.12 -15.40 -0.88
C PRO A 134 9.79 -15.74 -1.55
N LEU A 135 9.36 -14.94 -2.52
CA LEU A 135 8.09 -15.13 -3.23
C LEU A 135 8.14 -16.33 -4.18
N LEU A 136 9.30 -16.55 -4.83
CA LEU A 136 9.52 -17.77 -5.63
C LEU A 136 9.46 -19.02 -4.75
N LYS A 137 10.01 -18.96 -3.54
CA LYS A 137 9.97 -20.09 -2.59
C LYS A 137 8.56 -20.39 -2.11
N VAL A 138 7.76 -19.36 -1.84
CA VAL A 138 6.32 -19.53 -1.58
C VAL A 138 5.64 -20.24 -2.75
N ASN A 139 5.86 -19.79 -3.98
CA ASN A 139 5.21 -20.38 -5.14
C ASN A 139 5.61 -21.85 -5.37
N GLU A 140 6.89 -22.19 -5.17
CA GLU A 140 7.41 -23.56 -5.24
C GLU A 140 6.73 -24.48 -4.21
N VAL A 141 6.72 -24.07 -2.94
CA VAL A 141 6.17 -24.87 -1.83
C VAL A 141 4.65 -24.96 -1.94
N MET A 142 3.96 -23.84 -2.18
CA MET A 142 2.51 -23.82 -2.40
C MET A 142 2.12 -24.65 -3.63
N GLY A 143 2.96 -24.72 -4.66
CA GLY A 143 2.75 -25.60 -5.82
C GLY A 143 2.68 -27.08 -5.42
N ALA A 144 3.53 -27.51 -4.49
CA ALA A 144 3.62 -28.90 -4.03
C ALA A 144 2.60 -29.30 -2.94
N LEU A 145 1.92 -28.33 -2.32
CA LEU A 145 0.90 -28.58 -1.29
C LEU A 145 -0.42 -29.09 -1.88
N GLU A 146 -1.20 -29.83 -1.09
CA GLU A 146 -2.60 -30.13 -1.38
C GLU A 146 -3.53 -29.00 -0.85
N PRO A 147 -4.70 -28.77 -1.48
CA PRO A 147 -5.68 -27.80 -0.98
C PRO A 147 -6.05 -28.07 0.48
N GLY A 148 -6.04 -27.02 1.29
CA GLY A 148 -6.28 -27.07 2.74
C GLY A 148 -5.01 -27.09 3.58
N GLN A 149 -3.87 -27.49 3.02
CA GLN A 149 -2.59 -27.51 3.75
C GLN A 149 -2.04 -26.10 3.96
N GLN A 150 -1.31 -25.94 5.08
CA GLN A 150 -0.71 -24.68 5.49
C GLN A 150 0.81 -24.73 5.38
N MET A 151 1.43 -23.58 5.06
CA MET A 151 2.85 -23.35 5.22
C MET A 151 3.12 -22.09 6.03
N GLU A 152 4.24 -22.08 6.73
CA GLU A 152 4.81 -20.90 7.39
C GLU A 152 6.14 -20.58 6.74
N ILE A 153 6.38 -19.31 6.44
CA ILE A 153 7.66 -18.85 5.91
C ILE A 153 8.22 -17.73 6.80
N THR A 154 9.50 -17.86 7.14
CA THR A 154 10.27 -16.82 7.84
C THR A 154 11.25 -16.19 6.85
N VAL A 155 11.27 -14.86 6.80
CA VAL A 155 12.15 -14.10 5.88
C VAL A 155 12.74 -12.88 6.57
N THR A 156 13.86 -12.38 6.04
CA THR A 156 14.50 -11.14 6.48
C THR A 156 14.15 -9.94 5.60
N ASP A 157 13.54 -10.14 4.42
CA ASP A 157 13.09 -9.05 3.54
C ASP A 157 11.79 -8.42 4.07
N PHE A 158 11.89 -7.21 4.64
CA PHE A 158 10.72 -6.51 5.18
C PHE A 158 9.65 -6.14 4.15
N GLY A 159 10.00 -6.06 2.85
CA GLY A 159 9.03 -5.81 1.78
C GLY A 159 8.13 -7.01 1.48
N PHE A 160 8.49 -8.19 2.00
CA PHE A 160 7.81 -9.43 1.70
C PHE A 160 6.37 -9.49 2.21
N CYS A 161 6.05 -8.81 3.33
CA CYS A 161 4.68 -8.80 3.86
C CYS A 161 3.67 -8.22 2.86
N THR A 162 4.07 -7.24 2.04
CA THR A 162 3.22 -6.64 1.01
C THR A 162 3.23 -7.49 -0.27
N ASP A 163 4.38 -8.01 -0.65
CA ASP A 163 4.52 -8.84 -1.84
C ASP A 163 3.75 -10.17 -1.75
N VAL A 164 3.76 -10.81 -0.58
CA VAL A 164 3.03 -12.06 -0.34
C VAL A 164 1.52 -11.85 -0.31
N GLU A 165 1.05 -10.69 0.17
CA GLU A 165 -0.37 -10.30 0.12
C GLU A 165 -0.85 -10.13 -1.32
N ALA A 166 -0.09 -9.42 -2.14
CA ALA A 166 -0.39 -9.27 -3.55
C ALA A 166 -0.42 -10.63 -4.27
N TRP A 167 0.56 -11.50 -3.98
CA TRP A 167 0.61 -12.84 -4.55
C TRP A 167 -0.54 -13.75 -4.11
N ALA A 168 -0.89 -13.74 -2.82
CA ALA A 168 -1.97 -14.56 -2.27
C ALA A 168 -3.32 -14.20 -2.88
N ARG A 169 -3.60 -12.89 -3.02
CA ARG A 169 -4.79 -12.38 -3.73
C ARG A 169 -4.87 -12.89 -5.15
N LYS A 170 -3.76 -12.80 -5.90
CA LYS A 170 -3.70 -13.22 -7.31
C LYS A 170 -3.85 -14.73 -7.49
N THR A 171 -3.27 -15.51 -6.59
CA THR A 171 -3.29 -16.98 -6.68
C THR A 171 -4.49 -17.61 -6.00
N GLY A 172 -5.33 -16.80 -5.34
CA GLY A 172 -6.52 -17.25 -4.61
C GLY A 172 -6.19 -17.98 -3.30
N ASN A 173 -4.99 -17.83 -2.76
CA ASN A 173 -4.57 -18.47 -1.51
C ASN A 173 -4.84 -17.55 -0.30
N SER A 174 -5.03 -18.13 0.89
CA SER A 174 -5.33 -17.37 2.11
C SER A 174 -4.08 -17.10 2.93
N ILE A 175 -3.95 -15.90 3.48
CA ILE A 175 -2.96 -15.56 4.51
C ILE A 175 -3.66 -15.67 5.86
N LEU A 176 -3.17 -16.58 6.72
CA LEU A 176 -3.69 -16.78 8.08
C LEU A 176 -2.94 -15.94 9.10
N LYS A 177 -1.69 -15.57 8.80
CA LYS A 177 -0.82 -14.78 9.68
C LYS A 177 0.17 -13.98 8.84
N ASN A 178 0.39 -12.70 9.16
CA ASN A 178 1.42 -11.86 8.56
C ASN A 178 2.01 -10.94 9.64
N GLU A 179 3.00 -11.44 10.38
CA GLU A 179 3.61 -10.70 11.49
C GLU A 179 4.99 -10.19 11.12
N ARG A 180 5.26 -8.94 11.51
CA ARG A 180 6.57 -8.31 11.37
C ARG A 180 7.19 -8.09 12.74
N SER A 181 8.40 -8.60 12.93
CA SER A 181 9.28 -8.28 14.05
C SER A 181 10.41 -7.35 13.57
N GLU A 182 11.25 -6.85 14.50
CA GLU A 182 12.34 -5.92 14.18
C GLU A 182 13.36 -6.51 13.17
N ASP A 183 13.54 -7.82 13.17
CA ASP A 183 14.58 -8.54 12.43
C ASP A 183 14.05 -9.52 11.38
N LYS A 184 12.74 -9.80 11.37
CA LYS A 184 12.13 -10.83 10.49
C LYS A 184 10.64 -10.61 10.24
N VAL A 185 10.14 -11.22 9.16
CA VAL A 185 8.72 -11.32 8.82
C VAL A 185 8.33 -12.80 8.83
N VAL A 186 7.22 -13.13 9.49
CA VAL A 186 6.67 -14.49 9.59
C VAL A 186 5.27 -14.51 8.99
N VAL A 187 5.07 -15.32 7.96
CA VAL A 187 3.80 -15.41 7.22
C VAL A 187 3.30 -16.84 7.21
N VAL A 188 2.02 -17.05 7.55
CA VAL A 188 1.35 -18.35 7.43
C VAL A 188 0.34 -18.27 6.29
N LEU A 189 0.47 -19.17 5.32
CA LEU A 189 -0.35 -19.28 4.12
C LEU A 189 -1.11 -20.61 4.12
N LYS A 190 -2.33 -20.61 3.59
CA LYS A 190 -3.15 -21.81 3.34
C LYS A 190 -3.44 -21.94 1.86
N LYS A 191 -3.19 -23.13 1.29
CA LYS A 191 -3.53 -23.42 -0.10
C LYS A 191 -5.04 -23.59 -0.22
N ASN A 192 -5.68 -22.82 -1.10
CA ASN A 192 -7.09 -22.99 -1.36
C ASN A 192 -7.33 -23.92 -2.56
N LYS A 193 -8.54 -24.44 -2.69
CA LYS A 193 -8.93 -25.20 -3.89
C LYS A 193 -8.85 -24.25 -5.09
N PRO A 194 -8.30 -24.68 -6.23
CA PRO A 194 -8.28 -23.86 -7.43
C PRO A 194 -9.72 -23.52 -7.83
N GLN A 195 -10.07 -22.23 -7.80
CA GLN A 195 -11.34 -21.76 -8.35
C GLN A 195 -11.28 -21.88 -9.88
N ALA A 196 -12.33 -22.44 -10.48
CA ALA A 196 -12.51 -22.44 -11.92
C ALA A 196 -12.56 -21.00 -12.40
N LYS A 197 -11.65 -20.63 -13.33
CA LYS A 197 -11.80 -19.39 -14.08
C LYS A 197 -13.10 -19.50 -14.86
N THR A 198 -14.03 -18.59 -14.64
CA THR A 198 -15.18 -18.42 -15.53
C THR A 198 -14.65 -17.95 -16.87
N ASP A 199 -14.56 -18.87 -17.83
CA ASP A 199 -14.30 -18.59 -19.23
C ASP A 199 -15.48 -17.78 -19.78
N GLY A 200 -15.36 -16.45 -19.71
CA GLY A 200 -16.21 -15.50 -20.41
C GLY A 200 -15.61 -15.17 -21.78
N GLU A 201 -16.38 -15.45 -22.81
CA GLU A 201 -16.09 -15.31 -24.24
C GLU A 201 -15.53 -13.94 -24.64
N GLY A 202 -14.48 -13.94 -25.47
CA GLY A 202 -14.07 -12.82 -26.33
C GLY A 202 -13.45 -11.63 -25.60
N HIS A 203 -12.19 -11.31 -25.90
CA HIS A 203 -11.53 -10.09 -25.47
C HIS A 203 -12.26 -8.84 -26.02
N GLN A 204 -13.29 -8.37 -25.33
CA GLN A 204 -13.66 -6.96 -25.31
C GLN A 204 -12.80 -6.32 -24.24
N MET A 205 -11.91 -5.40 -24.64
CA MET A 205 -11.25 -4.51 -23.69
C MET A 205 -12.32 -3.63 -23.06
N VAL A 206 -12.86 -4.09 -21.93
CA VAL A 206 -13.60 -3.23 -21.01
C VAL A 206 -12.53 -2.44 -20.27
N GLU A 207 -12.45 -1.14 -20.54
CA GLU A 207 -11.53 -0.22 -19.87
C GLU A 207 -11.93 -0.11 -18.40
N THR A 208 -11.32 -0.93 -17.55
CA THR A 208 -11.55 -0.92 -16.10
C THR A 208 -10.63 0.13 -15.47
N LYS A 209 -11.23 1.24 -14.99
CA LYS A 209 -10.66 2.30 -14.11
C LYS A 209 -9.13 2.56 -14.19
N ASP A 210 -8.76 3.48 -15.08
CA ASP A 210 -7.79 4.58 -14.96
C ASP A 210 -6.52 4.46 -14.08
N GLY A 211 -5.74 3.39 -14.16
CA GLY A 211 -4.39 3.32 -13.57
C GLY A 211 -3.25 3.54 -14.57
N ALA A 212 -2.20 4.29 -14.21
CA ALA A 212 -0.94 4.37 -14.95
C ALA A 212 0.25 3.99 -14.05
N THR A 213 1.00 2.97 -14.45
CA THR A 213 2.19 2.52 -13.72
C THR A 213 3.45 2.76 -14.53
N MET A 214 4.55 3.04 -13.84
CA MET A 214 5.85 3.11 -14.49
C MET A 214 6.97 2.63 -13.58
N VAL A 215 7.89 1.85 -14.15
CA VAL A 215 9.19 1.56 -13.52
C VAL A 215 10.16 2.68 -13.89
N VAL A 216 10.67 3.37 -12.89
CA VAL A 216 11.77 4.32 -13.02
C VAL A 216 13.05 3.61 -12.64
N PHE A 217 13.71 3.03 -13.64
CA PHE A 217 15.00 2.36 -13.52
C PHE A 217 16.15 3.33 -13.74
N SER A 218 15.99 4.25 -14.69
CA SER A 218 17.03 5.20 -15.08
C SER A 218 17.28 6.28 -14.02
N GLY A 219 18.55 6.56 -13.74
CA GLY A 219 19.01 7.66 -12.87
C GLY A 219 19.44 8.91 -13.64
N ASP A 220 19.00 9.05 -14.89
CA ASP A 220 19.31 10.20 -15.74
C ASP A 220 18.26 11.30 -15.55
N MET A 221 18.70 12.56 -15.40
CA MET A 221 17.86 13.72 -15.12
C MET A 221 16.74 13.90 -16.15
N ASP A 222 17.04 13.73 -17.42
CA ASP A 222 16.12 13.94 -18.55
C ASP A 222 15.07 12.82 -18.65
N LYS A 223 15.46 11.57 -18.39
CA LYS A 223 14.52 10.45 -18.31
C LYS A 223 13.63 10.55 -17.09
N ALA A 224 14.20 10.85 -15.92
CA ALA A 224 13.43 11.09 -14.71
C ALA A 224 12.44 12.25 -14.90
N LEU A 225 12.87 13.35 -15.52
CA LEU A 225 11.99 14.48 -15.84
C LEU A 225 10.84 14.05 -16.76
N ALA A 226 11.13 13.26 -17.80
CA ALA A 226 10.09 12.70 -18.67
C ALA A 226 9.10 11.81 -17.89
N SER A 227 9.58 10.95 -16.98
CA SER A 227 8.73 10.13 -16.11
C SER A 227 7.77 10.99 -15.29
N PHE A 228 8.27 12.05 -14.64
CA PHE A 228 7.42 12.94 -13.84
C PHE A 228 6.46 13.80 -14.68
N ILE A 229 6.84 14.21 -15.90
CA ILE A 229 5.93 14.88 -16.84
C ILE A 229 4.78 13.95 -17.22
N ILE A 230 5.08 12.70 -17.56
CA ILE A 230 4.05 11.70 -17.91
C ILE A 230 3.18 11.39 -16.70
N ALA A 231 3.76 11.19 -15.52
CA ALA A 231 3.05 10.89 -14.28
C ALA A 231 2.09 12.02 -13.87
N THR A 232 2.57 13.27 -13.85
CA THR A 232 1.72 14.43 -13.50
C THR A 232 0.65 14.68 -14.56
N GLY A 233 0.96 14.48 -15.85
CA GLY A 233 -0.03 14.51 -16.93
C GLY A 233 -1.13 13.46 -16.73
N ALA A 234 -0.75 12.20 -16.52
CA ALA A 234 -1.70 11.11 -16.25
C ALA A 234 -2.56 11.38 -15.01
N LYS A 235 -1.96 11.86 -13.91
CA LYS A 235 -2.69 12.21 -12.69
C LYS A 235 -3.66 13.38 -12.91
N SER A 236 -3.28 14.38 -13.72
CA SER A 236 -4.18 15.48 -14.10
C SER A 236 -5.37 15.06 -14.98
N MET A 237 -5.24 13.93 -15.67
CA MET A 237 -6.31 13.29 -16.44
C MET A 237 -7.19 12.36 -15.59
N GLY A 238 -7.02 12.37 -14.26
CA GLY A 238 -7.80 11.55 -13.34
C GLY A 238 -7.29 10.12 -13.16
N LYS A 239 -6.12 9.77 -13.70
CA LYS A 239 -5.54 8.43 -13.49
C LYS A 239 -4.87 8.30 -12.14
N ASP A 240 -5.01 7.14 -11.51
CA ASP A 240 -4.15 6.77 -10.39
C ASP A 240 -2.78 6.35 -10.89
N VAL A 241 -1.74 7.00 -10.35
CA VAL A 241 -0.38 6.86 -10.87
C VAL A 241 0.53 6.24 -9.82
N THR A 242 1.19 5.14 -10.18
CA THR A 242 2.26 4.54 -9.39
C THR A 242 3.61 4.65 -10.12
N MET A 243 4.60 5.20 -9.46
CA MET A 243 6.00 5.25 -9.93
C MET A 243 6.86 4.34 -9.04
N PHE A 244 7.40 3.27 -9.62
CA PHE A 244 8.26 2.30 -8.93
C PHE A 244 9.74 2.58 -9.23
N PHE A 245 10.46 3.10 -8.24
CA PHE A 245 11.87 3.47 -8.33
C PHE A 245 12.76 2.29 -7.95
N THR A 246 13.60 1.86 -8.89
CA THR A 246 14.51 0.73 -8.72
C THR A 246 15.89 1.08 -9.28
N PHE A 247 16.93 0.39 -8.84
CA PHE A 247 18.32 0.66 -9.21
C PHE A 247 18.66 2.16 -9.21
N TRP A 248 19.12 2.71 -10.33
CA TRP A 248 19.58 4.08 -10.45
C TRP A 248 18.46 5.11 -10.22
N GLY A 249 17.21 4.73 -10.47
CA GLY A 249 16.03 5.53 -10.22
C GLY A 249 15.85 5.90 -8.74
N LEU A 250 16.36 5.10 -7.80
CA LEU A 250 16.35 5.45 -6.37
C LEU A 250 17.06 6.78 -6.09
N ASN A 251 18.06 7.16 -6.90
CA ASN A 251 18.77 8.44 -6.73
C ASN A 251 17.90 9.66 -7.05
N VAL A 252 16.78 9.47 -7.77
CA VAL A 252 15.83 10.51 -8.12
C VAL A 252 15.05 10.97 -6.88
N ILE A 253 14.71 10.04 -5.99
CA ILE A 253 13.86 10.26 -4.81
C ILE A 253 14.65 10.39 -3.50
N LYS A 254 15.96 10.64 -3.57
CA LYS A 254 16.78 10.92 -2.38
C LYS A 254 16.48 12.30 -1.81
N ASP A 255 16.33 12.38 -0.50
CA ASP A 255 16.13 13.64 0.19
C ASP A 255 17.46 14.41 0.28
N PRO A 256 17.58 15.60 -0.33
CA PRO A 256 18.77 16.44 -0.19
C PRO A 256 19.05 16.89 1.25
N LYS A 257 18.06 16.84 2.15
CA LYS A 257 18.16 17.21 3.57
C LYS A 257 18.46 16.02 4.48
N ALA A 258 18.54 14.80 3.95
CA ALA A 258 18.78 13.60 4.74
C ALA A 258 20.07 13.69 5.59
N PRO A 259 20.06 13.15 6.82
CA PRO A 259 21.24 13.12 7.68
C PRO A 259 22.36 12.28 7.06
N LYS A 260 23.61 12.71 7.23
CA LYS A 260 24.77 11.95 6.75
C LYS A 260 24.96 10.69 7.60
N LYS A 261 24.72 9.52 7.00
CA LYS A 261 24.95 8.22 7.65
C LYS A 261 26.42 7.84 7.64
N LYS A 262 26.86 7.19 8.73
CA LYS A 262 28.20 6.58 8.83
C LYS A 262 28.16 5.21 8.16
N LYS A 263 28.42 5.17 6.86
CA LYS A 263 28.58 3.93 6.08
C LYS A 263 30.03 3.44 6.12
N SER A 264 30.23 2.13 6.05
CA SER A 264 31.55 1.47 6.06
C SER A 264 31.81 0.70 4.77
N GLY A 265 33.09 0.49 4.44
CA GLY A 265 33.47 -0.38 3.32
C GLY A 265 32.90 0.03 1.96
N LEU A 266 32.26 -0.93 1.28
CA LEU A 266 31.70 -0.79 -0.06
C LEU A 266 30.51 0.19 -0.10
N ASP A 267 29.69 0.21 0.95
CA ASP A 267 28.53 1.10 1.08
C ASP A 267 28.93 2.58 1.09
N LYS A 268 30.08 2.88 1.71
CA LYS A 268 30.66 4.23 1.70
C LYS A 268 31.11 4.64 0.30
N ALA A 269 31.69 3.70 -0.46
CA ALA A 269 32.11 3.95 -1.83
C ALA A 269 30.90 4.21 -2.74
N PHE A 270 29.86 3.37 -2.66
CA PHE A 270 28.60 3.58 -3.38
C PHE A 270 27.95 4.92 -3.01
N SER A 271 27.81 5.21 -1.72
CA SER A 271 27.23 6.48 -1.26
C SER A 271 28.00 7.73 -1.71
N MET A 272 29.31 7.62 -1.94
CA MET A 272 30.13 8.73 -2.43
C MET A 272 30.02 8.91 -3.95
N MET A 273 29.89 7.81 -4.70
CA MET A 273 29.79 7.80 -6.16
C MET A 273 28.41 8.21 -6.65
N MET A 274 27.35 7.84 -5.92
CA MET A 274 25.98 8.09 -6.35
C MET A 274 25.53 9.55 -6.16
N PRO A 275 24.64 10.06 -7.02
CA PRO A 275 24.02 11.36 -6.81
C PRO A 275 23.32 11.46 -5.44
N LYS A 276 23.37 12.66 -4.85
CA LYS A 276 22.78 12.92 -3.53
C LYS A 276 21.33 13.40 -3.59
N SER A 277 20.85 13.77 -4.78
CA SER A 277 19.54 14.40 -4.99
C SER A 277 19.23 14.45 -6.49
N ALA A 278 17.94 14.56 -6.83
CA ALA A 278 17.46 14.80 -8.19
C ALA A 278 18.20 15.92 -8.96
N ALA A 279 18.55 17.01 -8.28
CA ALA A 279 19.25 18.15 -8.90
C ALA A 279 20.68 17.83 -9.40
N LYS A 280 21.27 16.71 -8.97
CA LYS A 280 22.66 16.31 -9.29
C LYS A 280 22.73 15.12 -10.25
N LEU A 281 21.60 14.70 -10.80
CA LEU A 281 21.58 13.60 -11.75
C LEU A 281 22.29 14.01 -13.07
N PRO A 282 23.06 13.11 -13.68
CA PRO A 282 23.62 13.33 -15.00
C PRO A 282 22.49 13.34 -16.05
N ILE A 283 22.76 13.87 -17.25
CA ILE A 283 21.87 13.66 -18.39
C ILE A 283 22.26 12.39 -19.15
N SER A 284 21.28 11.72 -19.74
CA SER A 284 21.45 10.42 -20.41
C SER A 284 22.41 10.47 -21.60
N ASN A 285 22.44 11.62 -22.29
CA ASN A 285 23.25 11.84 -23.47
C ASN A 285 23.92 13.22 -23.42
N MET A 286 25.09 13.36 -24.04
CA MET A 286 25.84 14.64 -24.11
C MET A 286 26.21 15.25 -22.74
N ASN A 287 26.41 14.44 -21.70
CA ASN A 287 26.73 14.94 -20.36
C ASN A 287 28.00 15.80 -20.31
N MET A 288 29.02 15.52 -21.15
CA MET A 288 30.26 16.32 -21.28
C MET A 288 30.87 16.74 -19.92
N PHE A 289 31.13 15.76 -19.03
CA PHE A 289 31.60 16.00 -17.67
C PHE A 289 30.72 16.94 -16.82
N GLY A 290 29.40 16.92 -17.06
CA GLY A 290 28.40 17.75 -16.36
C GLY A 290 28.11 19.10 -17.01
N LEU A 291 28.82 19.47 -18.09
CA LEU A 291 28.50 20.68 -18.87
C LEU A 291 27.14 20.57 -19.55
N GLY A 292 26.79 19.38 -20.05
CA GLY A 292 25.50 19.12 -20.67
C GLY A 292 24.34 19.34 -19.70
N SER A 293 24.42 18.79 -18.48
CA SER A 293 23.40 18.98 -17.44
C SER A 293 23.17 20.46 -17.11
N LYS A 294 24.25 21.25 -17.01
CA LYS A 294 24.13 22.70 -16.76
C LYS A 294 23.50 23.43 -17.95
N MET A 295 23.87 23.06 -19.17
CA MET A 295 23.33 23.66 -20.39
C MET A 295 21.82 23.40 -20.52
N ILE A 296 21.37 22.16 -20.33
CA ILE A 296 19.94 21.83 -20.45
C ILE A 296 19.13 22.51 -19.34
N GLN A 297 19.62 22.53 -18.09
CA GLN A 297 18.96 23.23 -16.98
C GLN A 297 18.84 24.74 -17.25
N TYR A 298 19.87 25.36 -17.83
CA TYR A 298 19.82 26.76 -18.25
C TYR A 298 18.74 27.00 -19.33
N VAL A 299 18.69 26.15 -20.36
CA VAL A 299 17.69 26.25 -21.43
C VAL A 299 16.27 26.02 -20.88
N MET A 300 16.07 25.02 -20.02
CA MET A 300 14.80 24.75 -19.34
C MET A 300 14.32 25.97 -18.55
N LYS A 301 15.20 26.55 -17.72
CA LYS A 301 14.89 27.76 -16.95
C LYS A 301 14.49 28.93 -17.84
N LYS A 302 15.22 29.15 -18.95
CA LYS A 302 14.88 30.21 -19.93
C LYS A 302 13.53 29.97 -20.60
N LYS A 303 13.20 28.71 -20.87
CA LYS A 303 11.91 28.29 -21.45
C LYS A 303 10.80 28.09 -20.42
N LYS A 304 11.05 28.38 -19.13
CA LYS A 304 10.10 28.20 -18.02
C LYS A 304 9.59 26.76 -17.89
N VAL A 305 10.46 25.78 -18.18
CA VAL A 305 10.21 24.38 -17.87
C VAL A 305 10.63 24.16 -16.41
N ASP A 306 9.74 23.57 -15.61
CA ASP A 306 10.00 23.27 -14.21
C ASP A 306 11.23 22.36 -14.06
N ALA A 307 11.97 22.55 -12.96
CA ALA A 307 13.06 21.67 -12.62
C ALA A 307 12.54 20.29 -12.15
N LEU A 308 13.36 19.25 -12.28
CA LEU A 308 13.01 17.91 -11.80
C LEU A 308 12.57 17.90 -10.32
N THR A 309 13.22 18.68 -9.47
CA THR A 309 12.85 18.81 -8.04
C THR A 309 11.47 19.41 -7.84
N GLU A 310 11.08 20.37 -8.67
CA GLU A 310 9.74 20.98 -8.64
C GLU A 310 8.69 20.01 -9.18
N MET A 311 9.03 19.21 -10.19
CA MET A 311 8.16 18.18 -10.73
C MET A 311 7.91 17.03 -9.73
N ILE A 312 8.92 16.65 -8.95
CA ILE A 312 8.76 15.68 -7.85
C ILE A 312 7.77 16.22 -6.80
N ASP A 313 7.94 17.47 -6.36
CA ASP A 313 7.05 18.12 -5.39
C ASP A 313 5.61 18.26 -5.92
N LYS A 314 5.44 18.57 -7.22
CA LYS A 314 4.12 18.60 -7.87
C LYS A 314 3.47 17.21 -7.92
N ALA A 315 4.24 16.18 -8.27
CA ALA A 315 3.73 14.81 -8.32
C ALA A 315 3.30 14.32 -6.92
N ASP A 316 4.08 14.62 -5.89
CA ASP A 316 3.75 14.35 -4.50
C ASP A 316 2.43 15.03 -4.09
N LYS A 317 2.30 16.34 -4.34
CA LYS A 317 1.08 17.12 -4.06
C LYS A 317 -0.15 16.64 -4.82
N LEU A 318 0.03 16.07 -6.00
CA LEU A 318 -1.04 15.48 -6.80
C LEU A 318 -1.42 14.06 -6.34
N GLY A 319 -0.73 13.49 -5.34
CA GLY A 319 -0.98 12.15 -4.84
C GLY A 319 -0.49 11.05 -5.79
N VAL A 320 0.62 11.28 -6.50
CA VAL A 320 1.31 10.20 -7.24
C VAL A 320 1.96 9.26 -6.24
N LYS A 321 1.64 7.97 -6.31
CA LYS A 321 2.19 6.95 -5.42
C LYS A 321 3.62 6.61 -5.84
N MET A 322 4.60 7.12 -5.11
CA MET A 322 6.01 6.82 -5.32
C MET A 322 6.42 5.62 -4.44
N VAL A 323 6.98 4.57 -5.04
CA VAL A 323 7.37 3.32 -4.37
C VAL A 323 8.86 3.07 -4.59
N ALA A 324 9.64 2.90 -3.52
CA ALA A 324 11.04 2.51 -3.57
C ALA A 324 11.21 0.99 -3.48
N CYS A 325 11.98 0.43 -4.40
CA CYS A 325 12.31 -0.99 -4.44
C CYS A 325 13.25 -1.39 -3.29
N THR A 326 12.76 -2.21 -2.35
CA THR A 326 13.52 -2.62 -1.16
C THR A 326 14.81 -3.38 -1.49
N MET A 327 14.77 -4.30 -2.48
CA MET A 327 15.96 -5.01 -2.95
C MET A 327 17.02 -4.03 -3.48
N SER A 328 16.62 -3.07 -4.32
CA SER A 328 17.57 -2.10 -4.85
C SER A 328 18.13 -1.19 -3.77
N MET A 329 17.34 -0.85 -2.75
CA MET A 329 17.81 -0.08 -1.60
C MET A 329 18.91 -0.85 -0.85
N ASP A 330 18.73 -2.13 -0.61
CA ASP A 330 19.72 -2.98 0.07
C ASP A 330 21.01 -3.11 -0.76
N ILE A 331 20.88 -3.44 -2.06
CA ILE A 331 22.04 -3.55 -2.98
C ILE A 331 22.84 -2.24 -3.07
N MET A 332 22.15 -1.10 -3.07
CA MET A 332 22.78 0.22 -3.21
C MET A 332 23.10 0.87 -1.85
N ALA A 333 22.88 0.15 -0.76
CA ALA A 333 23.04 0.61 0.62
C ALA A 333 22.36 1.97 0.85
N ILE A 334 21.08 2.09 0.52
CA ILE A 334 20.25 3.29 0.73
C ILE A 334 19.27 3.01 1.86
N GLU A 335 19.30 3.82 2.92
CA GLU A 335 18.38 3.71 4.04
C GLU A 335 17.07 4.48 3.77
N LYS A 336 16.00 4.13 4.50
CA LYS A 336 14.67 4.72 4.33
C LYS A 336 14.67 6.23 4.60
N ASP A 337 15.44 6.69 5.58
CA ASP A 337 15.55 8.10 5.95
C ASP A 337 16.49 8.92 5.05
N GLU A 338 17.10 8.28 4.05
CA GLU A 338 17.80 8.96 2.95
C GLU A 338 16.88 9.29 1.76
N LEU A 339 15.64 8.82 1.79
CA LEU A 339 14.61 9.10 0.77
C LEU A 339 13.66 10.20 1.23
N LEU A 340 12.91 10.76 0.29
CA LEU A 340 11.86 11.75 0.56
C LEU A 340 10.80 11.17 1.54
N PRO A 341 10.14 12.01 2.36
CA PRO A 341 9.26 11.56 3.44
C PRO A 341 8.03 10.76 2.96
N ASN A 342 7.49 11.07 1.77
CA ASN A 342 6.25 10.48 1.25
C ASN A 342 6.51 9.30 0.29
N ILE A 343 7.55 8.51 0.57
CA ILE A 343 7.93 7.36 -0.23
C ILE A 343 7.38 6.07 0.38
N ASN A 344 6.67 5.30 -0.43
CA ASN A 344 6.24 3.94 -0.09
C ASN A 344 7.39 2.96 -0.33
N PHE A 345 7.38 1.81 0.33
CA PHE A 345 8.41 0.79 0.18
C PHE A 345 7.77 -0.53 -0.22
N GLY A 346 8.31 -1.20 -1.25
CA GLY A 346 7.77 -2.46 -1.74
C GLY A 346 8.75 -3.20 -2.65
N GLY A 347 8.48 -4.49 -2.87
CA GLY A 347 9.22 -5.29 -3.84
C GLY A 347 8.50 -5.37 -5.19
N VAL A 348 8.87 -6.36 -5.99
CA VAL A 348 8.30 -6.56 -7.34
C VAL A 348 6.81 -6.93 -7.27
N GLY A 349 6.38 -7.61 -6.21
CA GLY A 349 4.97 -8.02 -6.04
C GLY A 349 4.05 -6.81 -5.88
N THR A 350 4.48 -5.84 -5.08
CA THR A 350 3.78 -4.56 -4.87
C THR A 350 3.57 -3.81 -6.19
N TYR A 351 4.62 -3.72 -7.02
CA TYR A 351 4.53 -3.06 -8.32
C TYR A 351 3.64 -3.82 -9.31
N LEU A 352 3.78 -5.15 -9.42
CA LEU A 352 2.98 -5.96 -10.34
C LEU A 352 1.49 -5.92 -9.96
N GLY A 353 1.16 -5.85 -8.68
CA GLY A 353 -0.22 -5.67 -8.22
C GLY A 353 -0.82 -4.35 -8.69
N ASP A 354 -0.08 -3.24 -8.61
CA ASP A 354 -0.54 -1.95 -9.15
C ASP A 354 -0.62 -1.97 -10.69
N ALA A 355 0.35 -2.60 -11.36
CA ALA A 355 0.44 -2.65 -12.82
C ALA A 355 -0.67 -3.47 -13.48
N GLU A 356 -1.15 -4.54 -12.82
CA GLU A 356 -2.29 -5.34 -13.30
C GLU A 356 -3.62 -4.57 -13.28
N ASN A 357 -3.73 -3.60 -12.38
CA ASN A 357 -4.91 -2.73 -12.28
C ASN A 357 -4.81 -1.48 -13.18
N GLY A 358 -3.66 -1.26 -13.82
CA GLY A 358 -3.43 -0.13 -14.71
C GLY A 358 -3.61 -0.48 -16.19
N ASN A 359 -4.06 0.49 -16.99
CA ASN A 359 -4.15 0.34 -18.45
C ASN A 359 -2.96 0.95 -19.21
N LEU A 360 -2.04 1.60 -18.50
CA LEU A 360 -0.79 2.13 -19.02
C LEU A 360 0.36 1.62 -18.16
N ASN A 361 1.35 0.97 -18.78
CA ASN A 361 2.55 0.51 -18.09
C ASN A 361 3.82 0.89 -18.86
N LEU A 362 4.77 1.57 -18.22
CA LEU A 362 6.01 2.05 -18.83
C LEU A 362 7.25 1.57 -18.07
N PHE A 363 8.37 1.40 -18.79
CA PHE A 363 9.68 1.17 -18.19
C PHE A 363 10.64 2.25 -18.69
N ILE A 364 11.21 3.03 -17.77
CA ILE A 364 11.95 4.26 -18.07
C ILE A 364 13.36 4.25 -17.46
#